data_AF-A0AAV4SNL3-F1
#
_entry.id   AF-A0AAV4SNL3-F1
#
_cell.length_a   1.000
_cell.length_b   1.000
_cell.length_c   1.000
_cell.angle_alpha   90.00
_cell.angle_beta   90.00
_cell.angle_gamma   90.00
#
_symmetry.space_group_name_H-M   'P 1'
#
loop_
_entity.id
_entity.type
_entity.pdbx_description
1 polymer ?
#
loop_
_entity_poly.entity_id
_entity_poly.type
_entity_poly.pdbx_seq_one_letter_code
_entity_poly.pdbx_strand_id
1 'polypeptide(L)'
;MEACGVPVVCVVVEGGLNTIRTVLEYVTDTPPVPVVICDGSGRAADLLAFAHRYMHDDDSLLEDVKEQLLMTIERTFHLSRDHAEKLHCELMQCVRRKDLITVFRMGEGPCQELDQAVLIALLKGHHMPAPDQLRLALTWNRVDIARSEIFVYGQEWPVNILCPENSTKTAADLL
;
A
#
# COMPACT_ATOMS: atom_id res chain seq x y z
N MET A 1 8.60 25.11 -2.47
CA MET A 1 8.00 24.88 -3.80
C MET A 1 7.20 23.60 -3.66
N GLU A 2 6.01 23.72 -3.08
CA GLU A 2 5.16 22.55 -2.79
C GLU A 2 4.54 22.10 -4.09
N ALA A 3 5.05 20.99 -4.63
CA ALA A 3 4.42 20.34 -5.76
C ALA A 3 3.10 19.75 -5.26
N CYS A 4 1.99 20.45 -5.53
CA CYS A 4 0.67 19.83 -5.65
C CYS A 4 0.71 18.92 -6.89
N GLY A 5 1.53 17.87 -6.85
CA GLY A 5 1.58 16.83 -7.85
C GLY A 5 0.35 15.95 -7.69
N VAL A 6 -0.22 15.50 -8.80
CA VAL A 6 -1.30 14.52 -8.74
C VAL A 6 -0.74 13.26 -8.07
N PRO A 7 -1.32 12.80 -6.95
CA PRO A 7 -0.85 11.60 -6.27
C PRO A 7 -1.03 10.39 -7.21
N VAL A 8 0.02 9.59 -7.35
CA VAL A 8 0.03 8.40 -8.19
C VAL A 8 0.12 7.17 -7.31
N VAL A 9 -0.63 6.14 -7.66
CA VAL A 9 -0.65 4.85 -6.98
C VAL A 9 -0.62 3.75 -8.03
N CYS A 10 0.18 2.71 -7.80
CA CYS A 10 0.19 1.52 -8.63
C CYS A 10 -0.79 0.50 -8.04
N VAL A 11 -1.65 -0.10 -8.87
CA VAL A 11 -2.50 -1.21 -8.45
C VAL A 11 -2.06 -2.46 -9.19
N VAL A 12 -1.71 -3.50 -8.44
CA VAL A 12 -1.25 -4.78 -8.98
C VAL A 12 -2.38 -5.79 -8.87
N VAL A 13 -2.87 -6.20 -10.03
CA VAL A 13 -3.83 -7.30 -10.18
C VAL A 13 -3.15 -8.39 -11.00
N GLU A 14 -3.06 -9.58 -10.42
CA GLU A 14 -2.36 -10.73 -10.98
C GLU A 14 -0.89 -10.41 -11.31
N GLY A 15 -0.47 -10.54 -12.57
CA GLY A 15 0.87 -10.16 -13.04
C GLY A 15 1.82 -11.31 -13.33
N GLY A 16 2.96 -10.96 -13.93
CA GLY A 16 4.04 -11.88 -14.33
C GLY A 16 5.33 -11.58 -13.58
N LEU A 17 6.43 -12.20 -14.00
CA LEU A 17 7.75 -11.98 -13.39
C LEU A 17 8.18 -10.50 -13.45
N ASN A 18 7.92 -9.86 -14.59
CA ASN A 18 8.24 -8.45 -14.80
C ASN A 18 7.41 -7.53 -13.90
N THR A 19 6.23 -7.95 -13.45
CA THR A 19 5.41 -7.16 -12.53
C THR A 19 6.13 -6.94 -11.19
N ILE A 20 6.81 -7.97 -10.67
CA ILE A 20 7.59 -7.85 -9.43
C ILE A 20 8.73 -6.84 -9.61
N ARG A 21 9.39 -6.84 -10.77
CA ARG A 21 10.44 -5.87 -11.10
C ARG A 21 9.92 -4.44 -11.21
N THR A 22 8.79 -4.26 -11.88
CA THR A 22 8.13 -2.95 -11.97
C THR A 22 7.69 -2.45 -10.59
N VAL A 23 7.21 -3.33 -9.71
CA VAL A 23 6.91 -2.98 -8.32
C VAL A 23 8.19 -2.56 -7.58
N LEU A 24 9.29 -3.30 -7.76
CA LEU A 24 10.58 -2.95 -7.18
C LEU A 24 11.06 -1.56 -7.64
N GLU A 25 10.93 -1.28 -8.94
CA GLU A 25 11.23 0.04 -9.52
C GLU A 25 10.35 1.13 -8.88
N TYR A 26 9.04 0.93 -8.80
CA TYR A 26 8.12 1.92 -8.20
C TYR A 26 8.42 2.22 -6.74
N VAL A 27 8.71 1.20 -5.94
CA VAL A 27 9.05 1.46 -4.54
C VAL A 27 10.41 2.17 -4.47
N THR A 28 11.40 1.80 -5.31
CA THR A 28 12.77 2.37 -5.31
C THR A 28 12.95 3.69 -6.04
N ASP A 29 11.95 4.15 -6.76
CA ASP A 29 11.99 5.42 -7.48
C ASP A 29 12.05 6.63 -6.52
N THR A 30 12.39 7.80 -7.08
CA THR A 30 12.44 9.08 -6.36
C THR A 30 11.64 10.14 -7.14
N PRO A 31 10.42 10.51 -6.70
CA PRO A 31 9.74 10.05 -5.48
C PRO A 31 9.18 8.62 -5.61
N PRO A 32 9.09 7.85 -4.51
CA PRO A 32 8.55 6.50 -4.55
C PRO A 32 7.04 6.53 -4.84
N VAL A 33 6.55 5.48 -5.52
CA VAL A 33 5.13 5.32 -5.83
C VAL A 33 4.53 4.24 -4.92
N PRO A 34 3.49 4.55 -4.12
CA PRO A 34 2.79 3.55 -3.32
C PRO A 34 2.11 2.49 -4.20
N VAL A 35 2.10 1.25 -3.72
CA VAL A 35 1.60 0.08 -4.45
C VAL A 35 0.51 -0.61 -3.65
N VAL A 36 -0.66 -0.80 -4.28
CA VAL A 36 -1.76 -1.62 -3.77
C VAL A 36 -1.70 -2.99 -4.44
N ILE A 37 -1.56 -4.05 -3.66
CA ILE A 37 -1.55 -5.43 -4.14
C ILE A 37 -2.93 -6.04 -3.90
N CYS A 38 -3.57 -6.54 -4.95
CA CYS A 38 -4.82 -7.29 -4.82
C CYS A 38 -4.51 -8.77 -4.52
N ASP A 39 -4.52 -9.13 -3.24
CA ASP A 39 -4.34 -10.51 -2.77
C ASP A 39 -5.54 -11.37 -3.19
N GLY A 40 -5.25 -12.57 -3.69
CA GLY A 40 -6.21 -13.49 -4.30
C GLY A 40 -6.46 -13.24 -5.79
N SER A 41 -5.78 -12.28 -6.40
CA SER A 41 -5.89 -12.02 -7.85
C SER A 41 -4.98 -12.90 -8.71
N GLY A 42 -4.01 -13.60 -8.11
CA GLY A 42 -3.19 -14.61 -8.79
C GLY A 42 -1.72 -14.24 -8.98
N ARG A 43 -0.92 -15.25 -9.35
CA ARG A 43 0.49 -15.17 -9.78
C ARG A 43 1.35 -14.18 -8.98
N ALA A 44 1.77 -13.06 -9.58
CA ALA A 44 2.70 -12.12 -8.95
C ALA A 44 2.09 -11.39 -7.75
N ALA A 45 0.82 -10.98 -7.84
CA ALA A 45 0.12 -10.32 -6.75
C ALA A 45 0.06 -11.20 -5.49
N ASP A 46 -0.31 -12.48 -5.64
CA ASP A 46 -0.39 -13.40 -4.51
C ASP A 46 0.99 -13.68 -3.88
N LEU A 47 2.04 -13.77 -4.70
CA LEU A 47 3.42 -13.93 -4.21
C LEU A 47 3.88 -12.71 -3.40
N LEU A 48 3.59 -11.50 -3.89
CA LEU A 48 3.90 -10.25 -3.17
C LEU A 48 3.09 -10.15 -1.88
N ALA A 49 1.80 -10.47 -1.91
CA ALA A 49 0.93 -10.48 -0.73
C ALA A 49 1.38 -11.52 0.31
N PHE A 50 1.75 -12.72 -0.14
CA PHE A 50 2.28 -13.77 0.71
C PHE A 50 3.56 -13.30 1.41
N ALA A 51 4.54 -12.81 0.67
CA ALA A 51 5.79 -12.36 1.28
C ALA A 51 5.59 -11.17 2.23
N HIS A 52 4.73 -10.22 1.86
CA HIS A 52 4.37 -9.11 2.76
C HIS A 52 3.78 -9.61 4.09
N ARG A 53 2.96 -10.67 4.06
CA ARG A 53 2.35 -11.27 5.26
C ARG A 53 3.37 -11.96 6.18
N TYR A 54 4.37 -12.62 5.61
CA TYR A 54 5.33 -13.42 6.38
C TYR A 54 6.64 -12.70 6.71
N MET A 55 6.88 -11.51 6.16
CA MET A 55 8.02 -10.68 6.56
C MET A 55 7.86 -10.20 8.00
N HIS A 56 8.69 -10.76 8.89
CA HIS A 56 8.86 -10.23 10.24
C HIS A 56 9.50 -8.84 10.22
N ASP A 57 9.32 -8.09 11.30
CA ASP A 57 9.88 -6.74 11.45
C ASP A 57 11.41 -6.71 11.49
N ASP A 58 12.04 -7.87 11.73
CA ASP A 58 13.49 -8.09 11.64
C ASP A 58 13.96 -8.40 10.21
N ASP A 59 13.12 -8.13 9.21
CA ASP A 59 13.42 -8.27 7.79
C ASP A 59 13.80 -9.71 7.36
N SER A 60 13.41 -10.68 8.18
CA SER A 60 13.74 -12.11 8.02
C SER A 60 12.50 -12.97 7.82
N LEU A 61 12.66 -14.03 7.02
CA LEU A 61 11.68 -15.09 6.84
C LEU A 61 12.18 -16.34 7.55
N LEU A 62 11.27 -17.11 8.13
CA LEU A 62 11.56 -18.47 8.57
C LEU A 62 12.01 -19.28 7.34
N GLU A 63 13.06 -20.09 7.50
CA GLU A 63 13.61 -20.89 6.38
C GLU A 63 12.55 -21.81 5.76
N ASP A 64 11.64 -22.37 6.55
CA ASP A 64 10.52 -23.18 6.05
C ASP A 64 9.59 -22.38 5.11
N VAL A 65 9.29 -21.13 5.48
CA VAL A 65 8.41 -20.23 4.71
C VAL A 65 9.11 -19.77 3.43
N LYS A 66 10.42 -19.51 3.51
CA LYS A 66 11.26 -19.16 2.37
C LYS A 66 11.31 -20.30 1.35
N GLU A 67 11.49 -21.54 1.79
CA GLU A 67 11.48 -22.71 0.90
C GLU A 67 10.11 -22.90 0.24
N GLN A 68 9.03 -22.71 1.00
CA GLN A 68 7.66 -22.72 0.45
C GLN A 68 7.45 -21.62 -0.60
N LEU A 69 7.94 -20.41 -0.34
CA LEU A 69 7.85 -19.29 -1.28
C LEU A 69 8.64 -19.58 -2.57
N LEU A 70 9.85 -20.12 -2.47
CA LEU A 70 10.68 -20.50 -3.62
C LEU A 70 10.00 -21.58 -4.47
N MET A 71 9.48 -22.65 -3.85
CA MET A 71 8.71 -23.68 -4.56
C MET A 71 7.47 -23.09 -5.26
N THR A 72 6.82 -22.10 -4.64
CA THR A 72 5.65 -21.44 -5.23
C THR A 72 6.06 -20.57 -6.43
N ILE A 73 7.18 -19.86 -6.35
CA ILE A 73 7.75 -19.07 -7.45
C ILE A 73 8.08 -19.98 -8.65
N GLU A 74 8.80 -21.08 -8.40
CA GLU A 74 9.17 -22.06 -9.42
C GLU A 74 7.95 -22.60 -10.17
N ARG A 75 6.91 -22.98 -9.44
CA ARG A 75 5.66 -23.51 -10.02
C ARG A 75 4.84 -22.46 -10.74
N THR A 76 4.78 -21.24 -10.22
CA THR A 76 3.95 -20.16 -10.76
C THR A 76 4.52 -19.65 -12.09
N PHE A 77 5.84 -19.52 -12.19
CA PHE A 77 6.50 -18.94 -13.35
C PHE A 77 7.31 -19.93 -14.19
N HIS A 78 7.31 -21.22 -13.83
CA HIS A 78 8.06 -22.28 -14.52
C HIS A 78 9.57 -21.98 -14.61
N LEU A 79 10.14 -21.49 -13.51
CA LEU A 79 11.54 -21.08 -13.41
C LEU A 79 12.43 -22.22 -12.88
N SER A 80 13.74 -22.16 -13.21
CA SER A 80 14.75 -22.94 -12.51
C SER A 80 15.04 -22.36 -11.13
N ARG A 81 15.61 -23.18 -10.23
CA ARG A 81 15.96 -22.77 -8.86
C ARG A 81 16.75 -21.46 -8.80
N ASP A 82 17.81 -21.35 -9.59
CA ASP A 82 18.66 -20.15 -9.64
C ASP A 82 17.88 -18.87 -10.02
N HIS A 83 16.89 -18.98 -10.90
CA HIS A 83 16.05 -17.84 -11.29
C HIS A 83 14.99 -17.53 -10.24
N ALA A 84 14.44 -18.57 -9.58
CA ALA A 84 13.51 -18.40 -8.48
C ALA A 84 14.17 -17.71 -7.28
N GLU A 85 15.42 -18.05 -6.95
CA GLU A 85 16.19 -17.39 -5.89
C GLU A 85 16.46 -15.91 -6.19
N LYS A 86 16.77 -15.57 -7.45
CA LYS A 86 16.89 -14.17 -7.88
C LYS A 86 15.57 -13.41 -7.73
N LEU A 87 14.47 -13.99 -8.20
CA LEU A 87 13.15 -13.37 -8.09
C LEU A 87 12.70 -13.23 -6.63
N HIS A 88 13.02 -14.22 -5.79
CA HIS A 88 12.80 -14.14 -4.34
C HIS A 88 13.54 -12.93 -3.75
N CYS A 89 14.81 -12.72 -4.09
CA CYS A 89 15.55 -11.54 -3.63
C CYS A 89 14.91 -10.22 -4.07
N GLU A 90 14.50 -10.10 -5.34
CA GLU A 90 13.77 -8.91 -5.86
C GLU A 90 12.45 -8.69 -5.10
N LEU A 91 11.72 -9.77 -4.84
CA LEU A 91 10.44 -9.75 -4.15
C LEU A 91 10.60 -9.31 -2.68
N MET A 92 11.62 -9.83 -1.98
CA MET A 92 11.94 -9.42 -0.61
C MET A 92 12.32 -7.94 -0.51
N GLN A 93 13.00 -7.40 -1.52
CA GLN A 93 13.32 -5.98 -1.58
C GLN A 93 12.07 -5.11 -1.77
N CYS A 94 11.04 -5.61 -2.48
CA CYS A 94 9.76 -4.91 -2.60
C CYS A 94 9.09 -4.78 -1.23
N VAL A 95 8.93 -5.92 -0.54
CA VAL A 95 8.14 -6.00 0.71
C VAL A 95 8.85 -5.44 1.95
N ARG A 96 10.14 -5.10 1.84
CA ARG A 96 10.89 -4.36 2.87
C ARG A 96 10.29 -2.99 3.19
N ARG A 97 9.73 -2.28 2.19
CA ARG A 97 9.07 -0.99 2.42
C ARG A 97 7.58 -1.15 2.68
N LYS A 98 7.26 -1.57 3.90
CA LYS A 98 5.88 -1.78 4.39
C LYS A 98 5.03 -0.50 4.38
N ASP A 99 5.66 0.67 4.40
CA ASP A 99 4.99 1.98 4.30
C ASP A 99 4.44 2.27 2.90
N LEU A 100 5.05 1.72 1.86
CA LEU A 100 4.64 1.91 0.47
C LEU A 100 3.73 0.80 -0.06
N ILE A 101 3.65 -0.34 0.62
CA ILE A 101 2.87 -1.49 0.16
C ILE A 101 1.59 -1.63 0.98
N THR A 102 0.46 -1.64 0.29
CA THR A 102 -0.86 -1.90 0.88
C THR A 102 -1.44 -3.16 0.26
N VAL A 103 -1.77 -4.16 1.08
CA VAL A 103 -2.39 -5.40 0.60
C VAL A 103 -3.90 -5.31 0.76
N PHE A 104 -4.61 -5.43 -0.36
CA PHE A 104 -6.07 -5.46 -0.44
C PHE A 104 -6.53 -6.89 -0.68
N ARG A 105 -7.35 -7.43 0.23
CA ARG A 105 -7.93 -8.77 0.09
C ARG A 105 -9.38 -8.69 -0.35
N MET A 106 -9.69 -9.30 -1.50
CA MET A 106 -11.06 -9.34 -1.98
C MET A 106 -11.92 -10.21 -1.05
N GLY A 107 -12.97 -9.63 -0.47
CA GLY A 107 -13.97 -10.35 0.31
C GLY A 107 -13.64 -10.59 1.79
N GLU A 108 -12.49 -10.10 2.29
CA GLU A 108 -12.21 -10.07 3.73
C GLU A 108 -12.75 -8.77 4.35
N GLY A 109 -14.00 -8.80 4.80
CA GLY A 109 -14.58 -7.78 5.68
C GLY A 109 -15.65 -6.89 5.04
N PRO A 110 -16.65 -6.42 5.82
CA PRO A 110 -17.81 -5.70 5.30
C PRO A 110 -17.54 -4.28 4.80
N CYS A 111 -16.31 -3.76 4.95
CA CYS A 111 -15.98 -2.36 4.66
C CYS A 111 -14.72 -2.13 3.81
N GLN A 112 -13.92 -3.14 3.46
CA GLN A 112 -12.73 -2.91 2.62
C GLN A 112 -13.14 -2.88 1.14
N GLU A 113 -13.46 -1.69 0.66
CA GLU A 113 -13.57 -1.40 -0.77
C GLU A 113 -12.19 -1.05 -1.35
N LEU A 114 -11.98 -1.28 -2.65
CA LEU A 114 -10.68 -1.04 -3.29
C LEU A 114 -10.27 0.44 -3.23
N ASP A 115 -11.23 1.36 -3.35
CA ASP A 115 -11.02 2.80 -3.23
C ASP A 115 -10.44 3.20 -1.86
N GLN A 116 -10.86 2.53 -0.78
CA GLN A 116 -10.28 2.69 0.56
C GLN A 116 -8.83 2.25 0.60
N ALA A 117 -8.52 1.08 0.04
CA ALA A 117 -7.14 0.59 -0.01
C ALA A 117 -6.24 1.54 -0.80
N VAL A 118 -6.75 2.10 -1.91
CA VAL A 118 -6.05 3.11 -2.70
C VAL A 118 -5.82 4.38 -1.89
N LEU A 119 -6.84 4.90 -1.21
CA LEU A 119 -6.70 6.11 -0.40
C LEU A 119 -5.72 5.90 0.76
N ILE A 120 -5.80 4.76 1.48
CA ILE A 120 -4.86 4.40 2.55
C ILE A 120 -3.43 4.32 2.02
N ALA A 121 -3.22 3.72 0.84
CA ALA A 121 -1.89 3.63 0.23
C ALA A 121 -1.32 5.02 -0.11
N LEU A 122 -2.16 5.94 -0.59
CA LEU A 122 -1.75 7.32 -0.85
C LEU A 122 -1.39 8.07 0.43
N LEU A 123 -2.18 7.91 1.49
CA LEU A 123 -1.95 8.52 2.80
C LEU A 123 -0.67 8.01 3.48
N LYS A 124 -0.36 6.70 3.32
CA LYS A 124 0.85 6.09 3.88
C LYS A 124 2.10 6.37 3.06
N GLY A 125 2.01 6.28 1.74
CA GLY A 125 3.18 6.36 0.86
C GLY A 125 3.68 7.77 0.62
N HIS A 126 2.76 8.75 0.55
CA HIS A 126 3.15 10.15 0.60
C HIS A 126 3.09 10.58 2.05
N HIS A 127 4.23 10.87 2.67
CA HIS A 127 4.35 11.47 4.01
C HIS A 127 3.76 12.90 4.02
N MET A 128 2.47 13.02 3.69
CA MET A 128 1.75 14.26 3.55
C MET A 128 1.49 14.83 4.93
N PRO A 129 1.57 16.16 5.10
CA PRO A 129 1.11 16.79 6.33
C PRO A 129 -0.39 16.53 6.52
N ALA A 130 -0.81 16.43 7.77
CA ALA A 130 -2.17 16.08 8.16
C ALA A 130 -3.29 16.90 7.46
N PRO A 131 -3.13 18.21 7.18
CA PRO A 131 -4.13 18.98 6.44
C PRO A 131 -4.34 18.48 5.01
N ASP A 132 -3.28 18.05 4.32
CA ASP A 132 -3.38 17.53 2.95
C ASP A 132 -3.93 16.11 2.92
N GLN A 133 -3.61 15.30 3.93
CA GLN A 133 -4.26 14.00 4.15
C GLN A 133 -5.78 14.17 4.29
N LEU A 134 -6.21 15.14 5.11
CA LEU A 134 -7.63 15.42 5.34
C LEU A 134 -8.31 15.93 4.06
N ARG A 135 -7.66 16.83 3.32
CA ARG A 135 -8.17 17.31 2.03
C ARG A 135 -8.34 16.20 1.02
N LEU A 136 -7.38 15.25 0.96
CA LEU A 136 -7.47 14.09 0.07
C LEU A 136 -8.65 13.19 0.46
N ALA A 137 -8.81 12.87 1.75
CA ALA A 137 -9.93 12.05 2.24
C ALA A 137 -11.30 12.70 1.97
N LEU A 138 -11.41 14.03 2.17
CA LEU A 138 -12.61 14.80 1.86
C LEU A 138 -12.91 14.84 0.36
N THR A 139 -11.88 14.97 -0.49
CA THR A 139 -12.02 14.96 -1.96
C THR A 139 -12.58 13.62 -2.44
N TRP A 140 -12.18 12.52 -1.78
CA TRP A 140 -12.69 11.17 -2.05
C TRP A 140 -14.03 10.88 -1.38
N ASN A 141 -14.58 11.84 -0.61
CA ASN A 141 -15.81 11.69 0.17
C ASN A 141 -15.78 10.46 1.12
N ARG A 142 -14.60 10.07 1.60
CA ARG A 142 -14.35 8.96 2.52
C ARG A 142 -14.07 9.48 3.93
N VAL A 143 -15.12 9.99 4.54
CA VAL A 143 -15.14 10.52 5.90
C VAL A 143 -14.73 9.47 6.94
N ASP A 144 -15.11 8.23 6.70
CA ASP A 144 -14.77 7.07 7.52
C ASP A 144 -13.25 6.87 7.65
N ILE A 145 -12.51 7.01 6.55
CA ILE A 145 -11.04 6.91 6.53
C ILE A 145 -10.40 8.11 7.25
N ALA A 146 -10.96 9.30 7.11
CA ALA A 146 -10.48 10.46 7.87
C ALA A 146 -10.60 10.23 9.38
N ARG A 147 -11.69 9.60 9.85
CA ARG A 147 -11.86 9.28 11.27
C ARG A 147 -10.90 8.20 11.77
N SER A 148 -10.65 7.15 10.98
CA SER A 148 -9.82 6.03 11.44
C SER A 148 -8.32 6.27 11.28
N GLU A 149 -7.89 6.92 10.20
CA GLU A 149 -6.46 7.07 9.85
C GLU A 149 -5.90 8.46 10.16
N ILE A 150 -6.73 9.51 10.20
CA ILE A 150 -6.27 10.91 10.30
C ILE A 150 -6.56 11.49 11.70
N PHE A 151 -7.75 11.23 12.25
CA PHE A 151 -8.11 11.66 13.61
C PHE A 151 -7.67 10.64 14.68
N VAL A 152 -6.37 10.41 14.77
CA VAL A 152 -5.77 9.56 15.80
C VAL A 152 -5.56 10.34 17.10
N TYR A 153 -5.76 9.70 18.26
CA TYR A 153 -5.66 10.35 19.57
C TYR A 153 -4.26 10.93 19.80
N GLY A 154 -4.17 12.25 20.05
CA GLY A 154 -2.92 12.96 20.36
C GLY A 154 -2.43 13.96 19.30
N GLN A 155 -3.15 14.12 18.19
CA GLN A 155 -2.81 15.11 17.16
C GLN A 155 -3.52 16.45 17.39
N GLU A 156 -2.75 17.55 17.49
CA GLU A 156 -3.31 18.90 17.62
C GLU A 156 -3.67 19.47 16.24
N TRP A 157 -4.93 19.88 16.09
CA TRP A 157 -5.47 20.42 14.85
C TRP A 157 -5.73 21.92 14.97
N PRO A 158 -5.21 22.74 14.04
CA PRO A 158 -5.56 24.15 13.97
C PRO A 158 -7.06 24.34 13.67
N VAL A 159 -7.74 25.19 14.45
CA VAL A 159 -9.20 25.42 14.39
C VAL A 159 -9.67 25.89 13.00
N ASN A 160 -8.82 26.60 12.26
CA ASN A 160 -9.10 27.09 10.91
C ASN A 160 -9.22 25.98 9.84
N ILE A 161 -8.68 24.78 10.10
CA ILE A 161 -8.80 23.62 9.21
C ILE A 161 -10.07 22.82 9.52
N LEU A 162 -10.51 22.82 10.78
CA LEU A 162 -11.70 22.10 11.23
C LEU A 162 -13.01 22.79 10.80
N CYS A 163 -12.99 24.13 10.77
CA CYS A 163 -14.13 24.98 10.40
C CYS A 163 -13.76 26.02 9.33
N PRO A 164 -13.55 25.63 8.06
CA PRO A 164 -13.43 26.62 6.98
C PRO A 164 -14.78 27.31 6.77
N GLU A 165 -14.80 28.64 6.81
CA GLU A 165 -16.02 29.49 6.80
C GLU A 165 -16.93 29.36 5.56
N ASN A 166 -16.66 28.42 4.63
CA ASN A 166 -17.34 28.32 3.33
C ASN A 166 -17.48 26.88 2.75
N SER A 167 -17.49 25.81 3.55
CA SER A 167 -17.73 24.44 3.04
C SER A 167 -18.97 23.79 3.66
N THR A 168 -19.79 23.13 2.82
CA THR A 168 -21.06 22.47 3.21
C THR A 168 -20.87 21.14 3.95
N LYS A 169 -19.62 20.71 4.14
CA LYS A 169 -19.23 19.58 5.01
C LYS A 169 -17.97 20.01 5.76
N THR A 170 -18.08 20.14 7.06
CA THR A 170 -17.00 20.64 7.93
C THR A 170 -16.24 19.46 8.51
N ALA A 171 -14.92 19.57 8.68
CA ALA A 171 -14.16 18.53 9.37
C ALA A 171 -14.59 18.39 10.85
N ALA A 172 -15.22 19.43 11.41
CA ALA A 172 -15.92 19.38 12.70
C ALA A 172 -17.10 18.38 12.73
N ASP A 173 -17.74 18.09 11.60
CA ASP A 173 -18.82 17.09 11.53
C ASP A 173 -18.29 15.64 11.63
N LEU A 174 -16.96 15.48 11.60
CA LEU A 174 -16.26 14.20 11.67
C LEU A 174 -15.70 13.89 13.06
N LEU A 175 -15.83 14.79 14.04
CA LEU A 175 -15.54 14.52 15.45
C LEU A 175 -16.80 13.97 16.12
#